data_AF-A0A377XMX8-F1
#
_entry.id   AF-A0A377XMX8-F1
#
_cell.length_a   1.000
_cell.length_b   1.000
_cell.length_c   1.000
_cell.angle_alpha   90.00
_cell.angle_beta   90.00
_cell.angle_gamma   90.00
#
_symmetry.space_group_name_H-M   'P 1'
#
loop_
_entity.id
_entity.type
_entity.pdbx_description
1 polymer ?
#
loop_
_entity_poly.entity_id
_entity_poly.type
_entity_poly.pdbx_seq_one_letter_code
_entity_poly.pdbx_strand_id
1 'polypeptide(L)' 'MEIEEEARFQPQDIPLNIVYEDDDIIVINKPRDLVVHPGAGNPDGTVLNALLHYYPPIADVPRAVLFIVWIKTPPV' A
#
# COMPACT_ATOMS: atom_id res chain seq x y z
N MET A 1 16.72 25.86 3.09
CA MET A 1 15.61 25.33 3.89
C MET A 1 15.48 23.90 3.47
N GLU A 2 16.13 22.99 4.20
CA GLU A 2 15.88 21.56 4.01
C GLU A 2 14.43 21.35 4.40
N ILE A 3 13.60 21.09 3.40
CA ILE A 3 12.29 20.50 3.62
C ILE A 3 12.59 19.07 3.98
N GLU A 4 12.70 18.79 5.28
CA GLU A 4 12.47 17.45 5.80
C GLU A 4 11.05 17.09 5.37
N GLU A 5 10.92 16.43 4.20
CA GLU A 5 9.72 15.69 3.86
C GLU A 5 9.62 14.58 4.89
N GLU A 6 9.06 14.91 6.06
CA GLU A 6 8.54 13.91 6.97
C GLU A 6 7.67 12.98 6.11
N ALA A 7 8.10 11.73 5.96
CA ALA A 7 7.33 10.71 5.29
C ALA A 7 5.94 10.71 5.93
N ARG A 8 4.97 11.29 5.23
CA ARG A 8 3.65 11.64 5.76
C ARG A 8 2.90 10.43 6.31
N PHE A 9 3.35 9.23 5.93
CA PHE A 9 2.80 7.94 6.31
C PHE A 9 3.93 7.06 6.84
N GLN A 10 3.64 6.35 7.94
CA GLN A 10 4.62 5.47 8.59
C GLN A 10 4.46 4.03 8.09
N PRO A 11 5.57 3.26 8.00
CA PRO A 11 5.51 1.84 7.70
C PRO A 11 4.78 1.08 8.81
N GLN A 12 3.92 0.14 8.44
CA GLN A 12 3.21 -0.73 9.40
C GLN A 12 3.31 -2.18 8.93
N ASP A 13 3.62 -3.08 9.86
CA ASP A 13 3.65 -4.52 9.62
C ASP A 13 2.21 -5.07 9.47
N ILE A 14 1.67 -4.90 8.27
CA ILE A 14 0.34 -5.36 7.85
C ILE A 14 0.55 -6.40 6.76
N PRO A 15 0.15 -7.67 6.95
CA PRO A 15 0.36 -8.72 5.96
C PRO A 15 -0.33 -8.41 4.62
N LEU A 16 0.43 -8.51 3.52
CA LEU A 16 -0.09 -8.43 2.16
C LEU A 16 -0.13 -9.83 1.53
N ASN A 17 -1.25 -10.16 0.90
CA ASN A 17 -1.36 -11.37 0.10
C ASN A 17 -0.87 -11.08 -1.33
N ILE A 18 0.43 -11.24 -1.56
CA ILE A 18 1.07 -11.02 -2.87
C ILE A 18 0.80 -12.25 -3.75
N VAL A 19 0.11 -12.04 -4.87
CA VAL A 19 -0.21 -13.11 -5.84
C VAL A 19 0.73 -13.13 -7.04
N TYR A 20 1.43 -12.01 -7.29
CA TYR A 20 2.45 -11.88 -8.31
C TYR A 20 3.38 -10.71 -7.95
N GLU A 21 4.67 -10.85 -8.24
CA GLU A 21 5.68 -9.81 -8.06
C GLU A 21 6.81 -10.03 -9.06
N ASP A 22 7.25 -8.94 -9.68
CA ASP A 22 8.46 -8.85 -10.49
C ASP A 22 9.21 -7.54 -10.20
N ASP A 23 10.23 -7.24 -11.00
CA ASP A 23 11.08 -6.06 -10.81
C ASP A 23 10.32 -4.73 -10.94
N ASP A 24 9.15 -4.72 -11.58
CA ASP A 24 8.40 -3.52 -11.93
C ASP A 24 7.06 -3.41 -11.18
N ILE A 25 6.39 -4.53 -10.88
CA ILE A 25 5.04 -4.54 -10.31
C ILE A 25 4.83 -5.56 -9.20
N ILE A 26 3.92 -5.21 -8.27
CA ILE A 26 3.39 -6.09 -7.24
C ILE A 26 1.87 -6.17 -7.41
N VAL A 27 1.33 -7.38 -7.50
CA VAL A 27 -0.11 -7.64 -7.52
C VAL A 27 -0.52 -8.27 -6.19
N ILE A 28 -1.45 -7.63 -5.49
CA ILE A 28 -1.97 -8.11 -4.21
C ILE A 28 -3.44 -8.52 -4.30
N ASN A 29 -3.80 -9.60 -3.62
CA ASN A 29 -5.18 -9.94 -3.34
C ASN A 29 -5.61 -9.32 -2.00
N LYS A 30 -6.05 -8.06 -2.07
CA LYS A 30 -6.44 -7.27 -0.90
C LYS A 30 -7.72 -7.83 -0.24
N PRO A 31 -7.75 -8.07 1.09
CA PRO A 31 -8.98 -8.43 1.77
C PRO A 31 -10.00 -7.29 1.77
N ARG A 32 -11.25 -7.62 2.09
CA ARG A 32 -12.24 -6.61 2.51
C ARG A 32 -11.74 -5.86 3.75
N ASP A 33 -12.24 -4.64 3.94
CA ASP A 33 -11.95 -3.79 5.11
C ASP A 33 -10.50 -3.27 5.23
N LEU A 34 -9.59 -3.61 4.30
CA LEU A 34 -8.28 -2.96 4.19
C LEU A 34 -8.34 -1.75 3.24
N VAL A 35 -8.10 -0.55 3.75
CA VAL A 35 -8.11 0.70 2.96
C VAL A 35 -6.85 0.81 2.10
N VAL A 36 -6.96 1.38 0.90
CA VAL A 36 -5.85 1.42 -0.05
C VAL A 36 -4.84 2.54 0.28
N HIS A 37 -5.33 3.77 0.41
CA HIS A 37 -4.50 4.93 0.64
C HIS A 37 -5.06 5.73 1.83
N PRO A 38 -4.20 6.33 2.68
CA PRO A 38 -4.63 7.18 3.77
C PRO A 38 -5.54 8.32 3.30
N GLY A 39 -6.57 8.64 4.07
CA GLY A 39 -7.55 9.68 3.77
C GLY A 39 -8.35 10.10 5.00
N ALA A 40 -9.30 11.01 4.80
CA ALA A 40 -10.20 11.43 5.88
C ALA A 40 -10.93 10.21 6.47
N GLY A 41 -10.81 10.00 7.78
CA GLY A 41 -11.39 8.85 8.49
C GLY A 41 -10.53 7.58 8.50
N ASN A 42 -9.46 7.50 7.68
CA ASN A 42 -8.52 6.38 7.67
C ASN A 42 -7.08 6.93 7.47
N PRO A 43 -6.46 7.52 8.52
CA PRO A 43 -5.16 8.17 8.39
C PRO A 43 -3.98 7.20 8.25
N ASP A 44 -4.16 5.95 8.65
CA ASP A 44 -3.17 4.86 8.61
C ASP A 44 -3.89 3.50 8.47
N GLY A 45 -3.17 2.39 8.68
CA GLY A 45 -3.74 1.04 8.58
C GLY A 45 -4.09 0.64 7.14
N THR A 46 -3.37 1.20 6.17
CA THR A 46 -3.70 1.05 4.74
C THR A 46 -2.70 0.18 3.98
N VAL A 47 -3.02 -0.18 2.74
CA VAL A 47 -2.08 -0.85 1.82
C VAL A 47 -0.81 -0.03 1.64
N LEU A 48 -0.89 1.30 1.58
CA LEU A 48 0.31 2.15 1.52
C LEU A 48 1.22 1.94 2.73
N ASN A 49 0.66 1.86 3.94
CA ASN A 49 1.44 1.63 5.15
C ASN A 49 2.11 0.25 5.14
N ALA A 50 1.39 -0.77 4.65
CA ALA A 50 1.91 -2.11 4.45
C ALA A 50 3.06 -2.15 3.44
N LEU A 51 2.91 -1.46 2.31
CA LEU A 51 3.93 -1.38 1.27
C LEU A 51 5.17 -0.63 1.73
N LEU A 52 5.04 0.43 2.51
CA LEU A 52 6.17 1.14 3.12
C LEU A 52 6.99 0.24 4.05
N HIS A 53 6.34 -0.74 4.70
CA HIS A 53 7.02 -1.73 5.53
C HIS A 53 7.69 -2.83 4.67
N TYR A 54 6.97 -3.35 3.68
CA TYR A 54 7.42 -4.44 2.83
C TYR A 54 8.55 -4.04 1.87
N TYR A 55 8.42 -2.89 1.21
CA TYR A 55 9.36 -2.36 0.24
C TYR A 55 9.62 -0.87 0.51
N PRO A 56 10.51 -0.53 1.47
CA PRO A 56 10.80 0.85 1.86
C PRO A 56 11.10 1.84 0.71
N PRO A 57 11.78 1.45 -0.39
CA PRO A 57 11.99 2.34 -1.54
C PRO A 57 10.72 2.85 -2.22
N ILE A 58 9.54 2.27 -1.93
CA ILE A 58 8.26 2.76 -2.47
C ILE A 58 7.92 4.17 -2.00
N ALA A 59 8.56 4.67 -0.94
CA ALA A 59 8.42 6.04 -0.47
C ALA A 59 8.80 7.08 -1.54
N ASP A 60 9.70 6.71 -2.46
CA ASP A 60 10.18 7.58 -3.54
C ASP A 60 9.28 7.54 -4.79
N VAL A 61 8.30 6.63 -4.82
CA VAL A 61 7.38 6.47 -5.95
C VAL A 61 6.21 7.46 -5.81
N PRO A 62 5.95 8.32 -6.82
CA PRO A 62 4.82 9.24 -6.77
C PRO A 62 3.49 8.51 -6.57
N ARG A 63 2.52 9.15 -5.89
CA ARG A 63 1.20 8.58 -5.50
C ARG A 63 0.33 8.03 -6.66
N ALA A 64 0.79 8.10 -7.91
CA ALA A 64 0.02 7.73 -9.10
C ALA A 64 0.17 6.26 -9.55
N VAL A 65 0.99 5.42 -8.88
CA VAL A 65 1.37 4.10 -9.44
C VAL A 65 0.69 2.89 -8.77
N LEU A 66 -0.21 3.08 -7.80
CA LEU A 66 -0.85 1.93 -7.13
C LEU A 66 -2.05 1.39 -7.92
N PHE A 67 -1.81 0.45 -8.83
CA PHE A 67 -2.86 -0.35 -9.48
C PHE A 67 -3.21 -1.56 -8.63
N ILE A 68 -4.33 -1.50 -7.90
CA ILE A 68 -4.87 -2.67 -7.19
C ILE A 68 -5.90 -3.35 -8.09
N VAL A 69 -5.60 -4.58 -8.51
CA VAL A 69 -6.57 -5.45 -9.18
C VAL A 69 -7.47 -6.06 -8.10
N TRP A 70 -8.70 -5.58 -8.02
CA TRP A 70 -9.72 -6.18 -7.14
C TRP A 70 -10.25 -7.47 -7.76
N ILE A 71 -9.82 -8.62 -7.23
CA ILE A 71 -10.39 -9.91 -7.60
C ILE A 71 -11.63 -10.13 -6.74
N LYS A 72 -12.83 -10.16 -7.36
CA LYS A 72 -14.04 -10.67 -6.72
C LYS A 72 -13.79 -12.12 -6.31
N THR A 73 -13.45 -12.38 -5.05
CA THR A 73 -13.73 -13.70 -4.49
C THR A 73 -15.25 -13.81 -4.34
N PRO A 74 -15.91 -14.81 -4.96
CA PRO A 74 -17.33 -15.06 -4.71
C PRO A 74 -17.52 -15.42 -3.23
N PRO A 75 -18.63 -15.00 -2.60
CA PRO A 75 -18.96 -15.50 -1.27
C PRO A 75 -19.14 -17.03 -1.38
N VAL A 76 -18.43 -17.77 -0.53
CA VAL A 76 -18.83 -19.13 -0.16
C VAL A 76 -20.17 -19.12 0.54
#